data_AF-A0A0Q9WQT2-F1
#
_entry.id   AF-A0A0Q9WQT2-F1
#
_cell.length_a   1.000
_cell.length_b   1.000
_cell.length_c   1.000
_cell.angle_alpha   90.00
_cell.angle_beta   90.00
_cell.angle_gamma   90.00
#
_symmetry.space_group_name_H-M   'P 1'
#
loop_
_entity.id
_entity.type
_entity.pdbx_description
1 polymer ?
#
loop_
_entity_poly.entity_id
_entity_poly.type
_entity_poly.pdbx_seq_one_letter_code
_entity_poly.pdbx_strand_id
1 'polypeptide(L)'
;MPVRLQRALLQQQNQNRINIKWIIVCSSLLLLLIVLNGIPTTDAYVSSKNCSFVEGHILEFACQGVYDRELRLLHKDRHPAIGTPYVVWQRSDYMGSAILLIAFYESPLFNCYNLVYDDDKFYCDGLNYPLEFDSPISTHCLSFHFKYAEALYKKCIGVRKTHIRTISAAVIYMNSNVVVESKTGQGLKGSGHLVLMLITLLGIVWRLYM
;
A
#
# COMPACT_ATOMS: atom_id res chain seq x y z
N MET A 1 -61.11 -4.97 -39.87
CA MET A 1 -60.04 -4.24 -39.16
C MET A 1 -58.90 -3.98 -40.14
N PRO A 2 -58.36 -2.74 -40.24
CA PRO A 2 -57.60 -2.34 -41.40
C PRO A 2 -56.13 -2.80 -41.33
N VAL A 3 -55.66 -3.43 -42.42
CA VAL A 3 -54.30 -3.93 -42.66
C VAL A 3 -53.20 -2.88 -42.40
N ARG A 4 -53.54 -1.59 -42.45
CA ARG A 4 -52.61 -0.48 -42.14
C ARG A 4 -52.20 -0.42 -40.67
N LEU A 5 -53.10 -0.76 -39.75
CA LEU A 5 -52.80 -0.75 -38.31
C LEU A 5 -51.78 -1.84 -37.94
N GLN A 6 -51.90 -3.00 -38.60
CA GLN A 6 -51.06 -4.17 -38.33
C GLN A 6 -49.62 -3.99 -38.85
N ARG A 7 -49.42 -3.23 -39.94
CA ARG A 7 -48.07 -2.86 -40.41
C ARG A 7 -47.39 -1.84 -39.50
N ALA A 8 -48.13 -0.90 -38.93
CA ALA A 8 -47.58 0.08 -38.00
C ALA A 8 -47.07 -0.57 -36.70
N LEU A 9 -47.82 -1.54 -36.16
CA LEU A 9 -47.42 -2.29 -34.96
C LEU A 9 -46.17 -3.17 -35.20
N LEU A 10 -46.05 -3.79 -36.37
CA LEU A 10 -44.85 -4.56 -36.74
C LEU A 10 -43.62 -3.67 -36.91
N GLN A 11 -43.76 -2.47 -37.48
CA GLN A 11 -42.66 -1.50 -37.57
C GLN A 11 -42.24 -0.99 -36.19
N GLN A 12 -43.19 -0.75 -35.29
CA GLN A 12 -42.91 -0.32 -33.92
C GLN A 12 -42.19 -1.41 -33.10
N GLN A 13 -42.60 -2.68 -33.24
CA GLN A 13 -41.89 -3.79 -32.58
C GLN A 13 -40.47 -3.99 -33.11
N ASN A 14 -40.25 -3.82 -34.41
CA ASN A 14 -38.93 -4.01 -35.01
C ASN A 14 -37.97 -2.87 -34.62
N GLN A 15 -38.46 -1.63 -34.56
CA GLN A 15 -37.69 -0.48 -34.08
C GLN A 15 -37.27 -0.63 -32.62
N ASN A 16 -38.16 -1.14 -31.76
CA ASN A 16 -37.85 -1.40 -30.36
C ASN A 16 -36.81 -2.52 -30.19
N ARG A 17 -36.85 -3.57 -31.02
CA ARG A 17 -35.82 -4.64 -31.00
C ARG A 17 -34.44 -4.14 -31.41
N ILE A 18 -34.36 -3.20 -32.35
CA ILE A 18 -33.09 -2.61 -32.79
C ILE A 18 -32.50 -1.79 -31.64
N ASN A 19 -33.30 -0.94 -30.98
CA ASN A 19 -32.85 -0.11 -29.87
C ASN A 19 -32.31 -0.93 -28.68
N ILE A 20 -32.96 -2.06 -28.34
CA ILE A 20 -32.50 -2.94 -27.25
C ILE A 20 -31.13 -3.57 -27.57
N LYS A 21 -30.89 -3.98 -28.82
CA LYS A 21 -29.60 -4.56 -29.22
C LYS A 21 -28.45 -3.56 -29.07
N TRP A 22 -28.66 -2.29 -29.43
CA TRP A 22 -27.65 -1.24 -29.29
C TRP A 22 -27.34 -0.93 -27.82
N ILE A 23 -28.34 -0.93 -26.94
CA ILE A 23 -28.16 -0.69 -25.50
C ILE A 23 -27.29 -1.78 -24.86
N ILE A 24 -27.52 -3.06 -25.20
CA ILE A 24 -26.74 -4.18 -24.66
C ILE A 24 -25.27 -4.11 -25.14
N VAL A 25 -25.03 -3.77 -26.41
CA VAL A 25 -23.68 -3.63 -26.95
C VAL A 25 -22.92 -2.48 -26.28
N CYS A 26 -23.57 -1.32 -26.08
CA CYS A 26 -22.96 -0.19 -25.38
C CYS A 26 -22.67 -0.50 -23.90
N SER A 27 -23.58 -1.19 -23.21
CA SER A 27 -23.39 -1.61 -21.81
C SER A 27 -22.20 -2.55 -21.66
N SER A 28 -22.06 -3.54 -22.55
CA SER A 28 -20.95 -4.49 -22.52
C SER A 28 -19.61 -3.82 -22.85
N LEU A 29 -19.59 -2.87 -23.79
CA LEU A 29 -18.38 -2.12 -24.14
C LEU A 29 -17.92 -1.23 -22.97
N LEU A 30 -18.86 -0.57 -22.28
CA LEU A 30 -18.56 0.24 -21.10
C LEU A 30 -17.98 -0.62 -19.97
N LEU A 31 -18.54 -1.80 -19.73
CA LEU A 31 -18.06 -2.72 -18.70
C LEU A 31 -16.66 -3.24 -19.01
N LEU A 32 -16.38 -3.54 -20.28
CA LEU A 32 -15.05 -3.94 -20.75
C LEU A 32 -14.02 -2.82 -20.55
N LEU A 33 -14.39 -1.57 -20.82
CA LEU A 33 -13.52 -0.40 -20.59
C LEU A 33 -13.24 -0.18 -19.10
N ILE A 34 -14.18 -0.47 -18.21
CA ILE A 34 -13.94 -0.38 -16.75
C ILE A 34 -12.98 -1.48 -16.28
N VAL A 35 -13.09 -2.69 -16.82
CA VAL A 35 -12.18 -3.81 -16.49
C VAL A 35 -10.78 -3.58 -17.06
N LEU A 36 -10.68 -3.13 -18.32
CA LEU A 36 -9.40 -2.87 -19.00
C LEU A 36 -8.63 -1.69 -18.40
N ASN A 37 -9.33 -0.66 -17.92
CA ASN A 37 -8.68 0.50 -17.32
C ASN A 37 -8.19 0.27 -15.90
N GLY A 38 -8.48 -0.90 -15.30
CA GLY A 38 -8.05 -1.25 -13.96
C GLY A 38 -8.63 -0.31 -12.92
N ILE A 39 -9.47 -0.81 -12.02
CA ILE A 39 -9.69 -0.08 -10.77
C ILE A 39 -8.30 0.09 -10.17
N PRO A 40 -7.82 1.32 -9.90
CA PRO A 40 -6.60 1.49 -9.13
C PRO A 40 -6.90 0.83 -7.80
N THR A 41 -6.39 -0.39 -7.61
CA THR A 41 -6.23 -0.96 -6.29
C THR A 41 -5.27 0.01 -5.64
N THR A 42 -5.82 0.94 -4.87
CA THR A 42 -5.04 1.59 -3.84
C THR A 42 -4.47 0.43 -3.05
N ASP A 43 -3.19 0.13 -3.27
CA ASP A 43 -2.38 -0.55 -2.28
C ASP A 43 -2.50 0.36 -1.07
N ALA A 44 -3.52 0.06 -0.24
CA ALA A 44 -3.73 0.72 1.02
C ALA A 44 -2.54 0.25 1.84
N TYR A 45 -1.46 1.01 1.74
CA TYR A 45 -0.42 1.03 2.73
C TYR A 45 -1.12 1.49 4.01
N VAL A 46 -1.71 0.53 4.72
CA VAL A 46 -2.21 0.73 6.08
C VAL A 46 -0.96 0.86 6.94
N SER A 47 -0.32 2.02 6.83
CA SER A 47 0.59 2.52 7.83
C SER A 47 -0.29 2.81 9.04
N SER A 48 -0.51 1.82 9.89
CA SER A 48 -1.04 2.15 11.20
C SER A 48 0.04 3.00 11.87
N LYS A 49 -0.28 4.23 12.28
CA LYS A 49 0.61 5.00 13.15
C LYS A 49 0.82 4.34 14.52
N ASN A 50 0.12 3.23 14.77
CA ASN A 50 0.25 2.46 15.99
C ASN A 50 1.51 1.59 15.93
N CYS A 51 2.49 1.94 16.76
CA CYS A 51 3.78 1.28 16.89
C CYS A 51 3.87 0.45 18.18
N SER A 52 2.74 0.07 18.79
CA SER A 52 2.68 -0.60 20.09
C SER A 52 3.49 -1.89 20.22
N PHE A 53 3.85 -2.54 19.09
CA PHE A 53 4.68 -3.74 19.09
C PHE A 53 6.18 -3.47 19.34
N VAL A 54 6.64 -2.24 19.13
CA VAL A 54 8.01 -1.78 19.46
C VAL A 54 8.03 -0.78 20.61
N GLU A 55 6.90 -0.13 20.91
CA GLU A 55 6.79 0.90 21.94
C GLU A 55 7.19 0.38 23.34
N GLY A 56 8.08 1.11 24.03
CA GLY A 56 8.58 0.77 25.36
C GLY A 56 9.46 -0.49 25.43
N HIS A 57 9.78 -1.13 24.30
CA HIS A 57 10.59 -2.33 24.25
C HIS A 57 12.05 -2.05 23.87
N ILE A 58 12.97 -2.85 24.41
CA ILE A 58 14.39 -2.79 24.05
C ILE A 58 14.60 -3.52 22.72
N LEU A 59 15.16 -2.81 21.77
CA LEU A 59 15.55 -3.29 20.45
C LEU A 59 17.08 -3.34 20.40
N GLU A 60 17.64 -4.52 20.18
CA GLU A 60 19.08 -4.73 20.09
C GLU A 60 19.54 -4.62 18.63
N PHE A 61 20.71 -4.03 18.43
CA PHE A 61 21.34 -3.93 17.12
C PHE A 61 21.50 -5.32 16.51
N ALA A 62 20.94 -5.50 15.32
CA ALA A 62 20.98 -6.79 14.64
C ALA A 62 22.00 -6.79 13.50
N CYS A 63 21.98 -5.76 12.66
CA CYS A 63 22.85 -5.66 11.48
C CYS A 63 22.80 -4.26 10.85
N GLN A 64 23.75 -4.01 9.96
CA GLN A 64 23.73 -2.89 9.02
C GLN A 64 23.93 -3.41 7.59
N GLY A 65 23.34 -2.74 6.61
CA GLY A 65 23.44 -3.11 5.21
C GLY A 65 23.32 -1.91 4.28
N VAL A 66 23.37 -2.19 2.98
CA VAL A 66 23.22 -1.19 1.92
C VAL A 66 22.06 -1.59 1.02
N TYR A 67 21.16 -0.65 0.75
CA TYR A 67 20.03 -0.83 -0.14
C TYR A 67 20.50 -0.90 -1.58
N ASP A 68 20.21 -2.00 -2.26
CA ASP A 68 20.78 -2.27 -3.58
C ASP A 68 19.72 -2.41 -4.67
N ARG A 69 20.22 -2.62 -5.90
CA ARG A 69 19.36 -2.72 -7.08
C ARG A 69 18.41 -3.91 -7.01
N GLU A 70 18.85 -5.02 -6.43
CA GLU A 70 18.03 -6.24 -6.32
C GLU A 70 16.80 -5.99 -5.44
N LEU A 71 17.00 -5.41 -4.25
CA LEU A 71 15.90 -5.06 -3.34
C LEU A 71 14.91 -4.09 -4.00
N ARG A 72 15.43 -3.09 -4.73
CA ARG A 72 14.61 -2.13 -5.48
C ARG A 72 13.77 -2.78 -6.56
N LEU A 73 14.33 -3.71 -7.33
CA LEU A 73 13.58 -4.38 -8.39
C LEU A 73 12.54 -5.34 -7.82
N LEU A 74 12.87 -6.06 -6.74
CA LEU A 74 12.00 -7.05 -6.13
C LEU A 74 10.78 -6.42 -5.45
N HIS A 75 11.00 -5.35 -4.67
CA HIS A 75 9.95 -4.72 -3.87
C HIS A 75 9.40 -3.43 -4.48
N LYS A 76 9.98 -2.96 -5.61
CA LYS A 76 9.61 -1.71 -6.29
C LYS A 76 9.62 -0.49 -5.35
N ASP A 77 10.34 -0.57 -4.23
CA ASP A 77 10.42 0.52 -3.28
C ASP A 77 11.33 1.63 -3.83
N ARG A 78 10.75 2.83 -3.93
CA ARG A 78 11.41 4.02 -4.45
C ARG A 78 11.82 5.02 -3.37
N HIS A 79 11.48 4.79 -2.10
CA HIS A 79 11.79 5.70 -1.00
C HIS A 79 13.32 5.81 -0.77
N PRO A 80 14.06 4.72 -0.55
CA PRO A 80 15.51 4.77 -0.52
C PRO A 80 16.13 4.79 -1.92
N ALA A 81 17.17 5.61 -2.08
CA ALA A 81 18.05 5.57 -3.25
C ALA A 81 18.92 4.30 -3.23
N ILE A 82 19.36 3.84 -4.41
CA ILE A 82 20.33 2.75 -4.47
C ILE A 82 21.64 3.23 -3.84
N GLY A 83 22.25 2.40 -2.99
CA GLY A 83 23.43 2.74 -2.21
C GLY A 83 23.12 3.33 -0.83
N THR A 84 21.84 3.60 -0.50
CA THR A 84 21.46 4.12 0.81
C THR A 84 21.77 3.10 1.91
N PRO A 85 22.51 3.48 2.97
CA PRO A 85 22.74 2.60 4.09
C PRO A 85 21.45 2.44 4.92
N TYR A 86 21.27 1.26 5.51
CA TYR A 86 20.21 1.00 6.47
C TYR A 86 20.73 0.18 7.63
N VAL A 87 20.05 0.30 8.76
CA VAL A 87 20.37 -0.41 10.00
C VAL A 87 19.09 -1.06 10.53
N VAL A 88 19.26 -2.22 11.15
CA VAL A 88 18.15 -3.01 11.69
C VAL A 88 18.40 -3.33 13.15
N TRP A 89 17.39 -3.07 13.97
CA TRP A 89 17.29 -3.56 15.34
C TRP A 89 16.21 -4.61 15.45
N GLN A 90 16.37 -5.52 16.40
CA GLN A 90 15.45 -6.60 16.68
C GLN A 90 15.07 -6.60 18.16
N ARG A 91 13.79 -6.83 18.45
CA ARG A 91 13.31 -6.96 19.83
C ARG A 91 13.96 -8.19 20.51
N SER A 92 14.53 -7.99 21.69
CA SER A 92 15.34 -9.01 22.38
C SER A 92 14.52 -10.01 23.20
N ASP A 93 13.31 -9.64 23.60
CA ASP A 93 12.42 -10.45 24.45
C ASP A 93 11.55 -11.46 23.68
N TYR A 94 11.52 -11.40 22.35
CA TYR A 94 10.67 -12.26 21.52
C TYR A 94 11.48 -13.37 20.84
N MET A 95 11.38 -14.60 21.36
CA MET A 95 12.06 -15.78 20.84
C MET A 95 11.23 -16.46 19.75
N GLY A 96 11.75 -16.51 18.51
CA GLY A 96 11.23 -17.35 17.42
C GLY A 96 10.76 -16.61 16.17
N SER A 97 10.41 -15.32 16.27
CA SER A 97 10.16 -14.48 15.10
C SER A 97 10.73 -13.08 15.30
N ALA A 98 11.05 -12.40 14.22
CA ALA A 98 11.65 -11.07 14.31
C ALA A 98 10.58 -9.98 14.38
N ILE A 99 10.65 -9.15 15.42
CA ILE A 99 10.03 -7.83 15.44
C ILE A 99 11.16 -6.84 15.18
N LEU A 100 11.03 -6.08 14.09
CA LEU A 100 12.13 -5.28 13.56
C LEU A 100 11.85 -3.78 13.64
N LEU A 101 12.90 -3.01 13.82
CA LEU A 101 12.92 -1.59 13.54
C LEU A 101 14.04 -1.34 12.53
N ILE A 102 13.71 -0.68 11.42
CA ILE A 102 14.62 -0.46 10.30
C ILE A 102 14.71 1.04 10.06
N ALA A 103 15.91 1.60 10.07
CA ALA A 103 16.14 2.98 9.70
C ALA A 103 16.97 3.08 8.42
N PHE A 104 16.51 3.92 7.50
CA PHE A 104 17.21 4.26 6.27
C PHE A 104 17.89 5.62 6.39
N TYR A 105 18.99 5.77 5.66
CA TYR A 105 19.87 6.94 5.67
C TYR A 105 20.59 7.12 7.00
N GLU A 106 21.86 7.53 6.91
CA GLU A 106 22.68 7.74 8.09
C GLU A 106 22.04 8.80 8.99
N SER A 107 21.90 8.46 10.26
CA SER A 107 21.24 9.26 11.29
C SER A 107 21.91 9.01 12.63
N PRO A 108 21.67 9.85 13.65
CA PRO A 108 22.18 9.60 15.01
C PRO A 108 21.83 8.20 15.55
N LEU A 109 20.75 7.58 15.04
CA LEU A 109 20.37 6.21 15.39
C LEU A 109 21.43 5.18 15.03
N PHE A 110 22.23 5.38 13.99
CA PHE A 110 23.21 4.39 13.50
C PHE A 110 24.28 4.04 14.53
N ASN A 111 24.49 4.92 15.52
CA ASN A 111 25.45 4.72 16.59
C ASN A 111 24.87 3.95 17.80
N CYS A 112 23.57 3.63 17.78
CA CYS A 112 22.89 2.97 18.89
C CYS A 112 23.02 1.45 18.83
N TYR A 113 23.54 0.87 19.91
CA TYR A 113 23.53 -0.58 20.08
C TYR A 113 22.18 -1.06 20.63
N ASN A 114 21.66 -0.36 21.65
CA ASN A 114 20.31 -0.57 22.17
C ASN A 114 19.44 0.62 21.83
N LEU A 115 18.23 0.36 21.35
CA LEU A 115 17.27 1.38 20.96
C LEU A 115 15.93 1.13 21.66
N VAL A 116 15.31 2.18 22.17
CA VAL A 116 13.93 2.17 22.67
C VAL A 116 13.15 3.23 21.92
N TYR A 117 11.99 2.86 21.39
CA TYR A 117 11.01 3.80 20.84
C TYR A 117 9.89 3.97 21.88
N ASP A 118 9.62 5.19 22.32
CA ASP A 118 8.61 5.46 23.35
C ASP A 118 8.08 6.90 23.20
N ASP A 119 6.76 7.07 23.25
CA ASP A 119 6.09 8.37 23.07
C ASP A 119 6.60 9.17 21.84
N ASP A 120 6.69 8.50 20.68
CA ASP A 120 7.22 9.04 19.41
C ASP A 120 8.67 9.58 19.50
N LYS A 121 9.43 9.14 20.51
CA LYS A 121 10.84 9.50 20.72
C LYS A 121 11.73 8.27 20.69
N PHE A 122 13.01 8.50 20.45
CA PHE A 122 14.03 7.46 20.42
C PHE A 122 15.02 7.66 21.57
N TYR A 123 15.36 6.59 22.26
CA TYR A 123 16.33 6.55 23.35
C TYR A 123 17.39 5.51 23.02
N CYS A 124 18.65 5.85 23.23
CA CYS A 124 19.80 5.09 22.76
C CYS A 124 20.63 4.63 23.95
N ASP A 125 21.10 3.38 23.94
CA ASP A 125 22.11 2.85 24.88
C ASP A 125 21.81 3.09 26.38
N GLY A 126 20.52 3.09 26.75
CA GLY A 126 20.07 3.30 28.13
C GLY A 126 20.10 4.75 28.59
N LEU A 127 20.26 5.71 27.68
CA LEU A 127 20.16 7.14 27.96
C LEU A 127 18.70 7.52 28.28
N ASN A 128 18.53 8.35 29.31
CA ASN A 128 17.22 8.82 29.78
C ASN A 128 16.74 10.11 29.09
N TYR A 129 17.43 10.55 28.03
CA TYR A 129 17.05 11.70 27.23
C TYR A 129 16.82 11.24 25.78
N PRO A 130 15.83 11.84 25.09
CA PRO A 130 15.53 11.47 23.72
C PRO A 130 16.66 11.94 22.79
N LEU A 131 16.87 11.17 21.71
CA LEU A 131 17.73 11.59 20.62
C LEU A 131 17.13 12.80 19.91
N GLU A 132 17.98 13.79 19.66
CA GLU A 132 17.64 14.94 18.84
C GLU A 132 17.96 14.66 17.38
N PHE A 133 17.09 15.14 16.50
CA PHE A 133 17.24 15.00 15.06
C PHE A 133 17.17 16.36 14.40
N ASP A 134 18.13 16.63 13.52
CA ASP A 134 18.18 17.87 12.73
C ASP A 134 17.05 17.96 11.69
N SER A 135 16.34 16.86 11.46
CA SER A 135 15.30 16.75 10.45
C SER A 135 14.15 15.87 10.94
N PRO A 136 12.91 16.16 10.51
CA PRO A 136 11.76 15.39 10.94
C PRO A 136 11.84 13.96 10.39
N ILE A 137 11.40 13.02 11.21
CA ILE A 137 11.41 11.59 10.92
C ILE A 137 9.98 11.12 10.63
N SER A 138 9.82 10.29 9.62
CA SER A 138 8.60 9.52 9.37
C SER A 138 8.79 8.08 9.82
N THR A 139 8.01 7.68 10.82
CA THR A 139 7.93 6.30 11.29
C THR A 139 6.70 5.63 10.71
N HIS A 140 6.89 4.51 10.01
CA HIS A 140 5.84 3.69 9.45
C HIS A 140 5.77 2.34 10.16
N CYS A 141 4.69 2.11 10.89
CA CYS A 141 4.52 0.91 11.69
C CYS A 141 3.58 -0.09 10.99
N LEU A 142 4.11 -1.29 10.78
CA LEU A 142 3.47 -2.38 10.07
C LEU A 142 3.36 -3.57 11.03
N SER A 143 2.18 -3.70 11.65
CA SER A 143 1.87 -4.76 12.63
C SER A 143 1.58 -6.13 11.99
N PHE A 144 2.05 -6.35 10.77
CA PHE A 144 1.82 -7.57 10.00
C PHE A 144 3.10 -7.99 9.29
N HIS A 145 3.11 -9.26 8.87
CA HIS A 145 4.26 -9.84 8.18
C HIS A 145 4.56 -9.07 6.88
N PHE A 146 5.68 -8.36 6.86
CA PHE A 146 6.09 -7.54 5.73
C PHE A 146 7.33 -8.12 5.05
N LYS A 147 7.12 -8.73 3.88
CA LYS A 147 8.17 -9.42 3.11
C LYS A 147 9.36 -8.52 2.78
N TYR A 148 9.14 -7.21 2.61
CA TYR A 148 10.21 -6.26 2.34
C TYR A 148 11.16 -6.12 3.54
N ALA A 149 10.62 -5.97 4.75
CA ALA A 149 11.42 -5.94 5.97
C ALA A 149 12.18 -7.26 6.20
N GLU A 150 11.55 -8.40 5.89
CA GLU A 150 12.21 -9.71 5.94
C GLU A 150 13.36 -9.81 4.94
N ALA A 151 13.19 -9.29 3.72
CA ALA A 151 14.23 -9.29 2.69
C ALA A 151 15.43 -8.42 3.09
N LEU A 152 15.18 -7.21 3.62
CA LEU A 152 16.22 -6.33 4.17
C LEU A 152 17.01 -7.03 5.27
N TYR A 153 16.30 -7.61 6.24
CA TYR A 153 16.92 -8.30 7.37
C TYR A 153 17.72 -9.54 6.94
N LYS A 154 17.18 -10.39 6.07
CA LYS A 154 17.91 -11.57 5.54
C LYS A 154 19.17 -11.16 4.79
N LYS A 155 19.09 -10.07 4.02
CA LYS A 155 20.22 -9.59 3.23
C LYS A 155 21.35 -9.08 4.12
N CYS A 156 21.05 -8.36 5.19
CA CYS A 156 22.09 -7.84 6.09
C CYS A 156 22.73 -8.92 6.98
N ILE A 157 21.95 -9.87 7.53
CA ILE A 157 22.49 -10.91 8.43
C ILE A 157 23.19 -12.04 7.67
N GLY A 158 22.94 -12.14 6.36
CA GLY A 158 23.48 -13.18 5.49
C GLY A 158 22.89 -14.57 5.73
N VAL A 159 23.47 -15.57 5.05
CA VAL A 159 22.98 -16.96 4.97
C VAL A 159 23.06 -17.72 6.30
N ARG A 160 23.71 -17.16 7.33
CA ARG A 160 24.00 -17.86 8.60
C ARG A 160 22.79 -18.04 9.53
N LYS A 161 21.69 -17.32 9.32
CA LYS A 161 20.45 -17.44 10.12
C LYS A 161 19.29 -17.90 9.24
N THR A 162 19.21 -19.22 9.04
CA THR A 162 18.16 -19.86 8.26
C THR A 162 16.86 -19.93 9.08
N HIS A 163 15.81 -19.30 8.55
CA HIS A 163 14.42 -19.30 9.05
C HIS A 163 14.05 -18.30 10.16
N ILE A 164 14.34 -17.01 9.95
CA ILE A 164 13.67 -15.95 10.72
C ILE A 164 12.53 -15.38 9.87
N ARG A 165 11.30 -15.47 10.39
CA ARG A 165 10.11 -14.84 9.83
C ARG A 165 9.84 -13.54 10.59
N THR A 166 9.69 -12.43 9.88
CA THR A 166 9.33 -11.14 10.50
C THR A 166 7.85 -11.11 10.86
N ILE A 167 7.47 -10.81 12.10
CA ILE A 167 6.04 -10.65 12.47
C ILE A 167 5.56 -9.23 12.21
N SER A 168 6.40 -8.24 12.55
CA SER A 168 6.06 -6.82 12.44
C SER A 168 7.33 -6.01 12.23
N ALA A 169 7.19 -4.85 11.60
CA ALA A 169 8.29 -3.96 11.31
C ALA A 169 7.89 -2.49 11.48
N ALA A 170 8.72 -1.73 12.16
CA ALA A 170 8.73 -0.28 12.09
C ALA A 170 9.80 0.15 11.08
N VAL A 171 9.43 1.00 10.12
CA VAL A 171 10.35 1.50 9.08
C VAL A 171 10.44 3.01 9.20
N ILE A 172 11.66 3.50 9.29
CA ILE A 172 11.97 4.90 9.55
C ILE A 172 12.64 5.50 8.33
N TYR A 173 12.11 6.63 7.88
CA TYR A 173 12.70 7.49 6.86
C TYR A 173 12.92 8.90 7.40
N MET A 174 14.07 9.50 7.10
CA MET A 174 14.27 10.94 7.30
C MET A 174 13.58 11.71 6.18
N ASN A 175 12.70 12.64 6.53
CA ASN A 175 11.86 13.36 5.57
C ASN A 175 12.68 14.17 4.56
N SER A 176 13.88 14.62 4.94
CA SER A 176 14.81 15.33 4.07
C SER A 176 15.24 14.49 2.85
N ASN A 177 15.17 13.17 2.95
CA ASN A 177 15.68 12.24 1.94
C ASN A 177 14.56 11.47 1.22
N VAL A 178 13.30 11.71 1.60
CA VAL A 178 12.15 11.12 0.91
C VAL A 178 11.87 11.93 -0.35
N VAL A 179 12.10 11.34 -1.52
CA VAL A 179 11.64 11.92 -2.79
C VAL A 179 10.11 11.87 -2.77
N VAL A 180 9.47 12.99 -2.48
CA VAL A 180 8.02 13.13 -2.60
C VAL A 180 7.70 13.08 -4.09
N GLU A 181 7.26 11.93 -4.60
CA GLU A 181 6.63 11.88 -5.92
C GLU A 181 5.44 12.85 -5.89
N SER A 182 5.56 13.94 -6.65
CA SER A 182 4.49 14.91 -6.83
C SER A 182 3.25 14.17 -7.30
N LYS A 183 2.13 14.32 -6.58
CA LYS A 183 0.82 13.81 -6.99
C LYS A 183 0.37 14.50 -8.29
N THR A 184 0.88 14.07 -9.44
CA THR A 184 0.21 14.24 -10.73
C THR A 184 -0.59 12.98 -11.02
N GLY A 185 -1.61 12.82 -10.21
CA GLY A 185 -2.65 11.83 -10.36
C GLY A 185 -3.82 12.37 -9.57
N GLN A 186 -4.55 13.31 -10.14
CA GLN A 186 -5.91 13.60 -9.68
C GLN A 186 -6.68 12.28 -9.79
N GLY A 187 -6.69 11.53 -8.69
CA GLY A 187 -7.58 10.40 -8.52
C GLY A 187 -8.98 10.95 -8.63
N LEU A 188 -9.60 10.73 -9.79
CA LEU A 188 -11.05 10.81 -9.91
C LEU A 188 -11.60 9.93 -8.79
N LYS A 189 -12.16 10.57 -7.75
CA LYS A 189 -12.95 9.92 -6.72
C LYS A 189 -14.15 9.29 -7.42
N GLY A 190 -13.96 8.09 -7.94
CA GLY A 190 -15.02 7.22 -8.43
C GLY A 190 -15.86 6.84 -7.22
N SER A 191 -16.86 7.67 -6.90
CA SER A 191 -17.84 7.36 -5.88
C SER A 191 -18.50 6.04 -6.28
N GLY A 192 -18.27 4.96 -5.53
CA GLY A 192 -18.93 3.66 -5.76
C GLY A 192 -20.45 3.78 -5.79
N HIS A 193 -21.00 4.85 -5.19
CA HIS A 193 -22.40 5.22 -5.27
C HIS A 193 -22.85 5.61 -6.68
N LEU A 194 -21.99 6.23 -7.52
CA LEU A 194 -22.33 6.56 -8.91
C LEU A 194 -22.47 5.30 -9.76
N VAL A 195 -21.59 4.30 -9.54
CA VAL A 195 -21.66 3.01 -10.24
C VAL A 195 -22.91 2.25 -9.81
N LEU A 196 -23.22 2.22 -8.52
CA LEU A 196 -24.45 1.58 -8.01
C LEU A 196 -25.71 2.30 -8.51
N MET A 197 -25.72 3.63 -8.55
CA MET A 197 -26.83 4.43 -9.10
C MET A 197 -27.03 4.17 -10.60
N LEU A 198 -25.95 4.04 -11.37
CA LEU A 198 -26.04 3.70 -12.80
C LEU A 198 -26.59 2.29 -13.02
N ILE A 199 -26.17 1.31 -12.22
CA ILE A 199 -26.68 -0.07 -12.31
C ILE A 199 -28.16 -0.13 -11.91
N THR A 200 -28.57 0.57 -10.85
CA THR A 200 -29.98 0.60 -10.42
C THR A 200 -30.86 1.32 -11.44
N LEU A 201 -30.42 2.46 -11.99
CA LEU A 201 -31.15 3.18 -13.04
C LEU A 201 -31.29 2.34 -14.31
N LEU A 202 -30.23 1.65 -14.74
CA LEU A 202 -30.29 0.74 -15.88
C LEU A 202 -31.23 -0.45 -15.63
N GLY A 203 -31.25 -1.00 -14.41
CA GLY A 203 -32.19 -2.06 -14.01
C GLY A 203 -33.66 -1.60 -13.97
N ILE A 204 -33.91 -0.36 -13.55
CA ILE A 204 -35.26 0.25 -13.53
C ILE A 204 -35.74 0.52 -14.96
N VAL A 205 -34.89 1.08 -15.82
CA VAL A 205 -35.21 1.31 -17.23
C VAL A 205 -35.48 -0.01 -17.95
N TRP A 206 -34.70 -1.06 -17.67
CA TRP A 206 -34.93 -2.40 -18.21
C TRP A 206 -36.30 -2.97 -17.80
N ARG A 207 -36.73 -2.76 -16.55
CA ARG A 207 -38.06 -3.19 -16.08
C ARG A 207 -39.21 -2.37 -16.64
N LEU A 208 -38.98 -1.13 -17.07
CA LEU A 208 -40.02 -0.28 -17.65
C LEU A 208 -40.21 -0.48 -19.17
N TYR A 209 -39.22 -1.07 -19.84
CA TYR A 209 -39.25 -1.32 -21.29
C TYR A 209 -39.56 -2.77 -21.71
N MET A 210 -39.61 -3.69 -20.74
CA MET A 210 -40.17 -5.04 -20.89
C MET A 210 -41.64 -5.05 -20.46
#